data_AF-A0A2S0M0Q4-F1
#
_entry.id   AF-A0A2S0M0Q4-F1
#
_cell.length_a   1.000
_cell.length_b   1.000
_cell.length_c   1.000
_cell.angle_alpha   90.00
_cell.angle_beta   90.00
_cell.angle_gamma   90.00
#
_symmetry.space_group_name_H-M   'P 1'
#
loop_
_entity.id
_entity.type
_entity.pdbx_description
1 polymer ?
#
loop_
_entity_poly.entity_id
_entity_poly.type
_entity_poly.pdbx_seq_one_letter_code
_entity_poly.pdbx_strand_id
1 'polypeptide(L)'
;MDELAEKIRVASEQLDPARFLELLRWHRVVAGLPELDWSQPGVYKRAVDELTPERAAELLRDVRRTARDPRGHRHGADGKPQFRQGRTLRNRFN
;
A
#
# COMPACT_ATOMS: atom_id res chain seq x y z
N MET A 1 2.16 2.27 18.10
CA MET A 1 1.53 2.12 16.76
C MET A 1 1.07 3.46 16.20
N ASP A 2 0.47 4.34 17.02
CA ASP A 2 -0.07 5.64 16.56
C ASP A 2 0.93 6.56 15.86
N GLU A 3 2.19 6.64 16.31
CA GLU A 3 3.19 7.52 15.68
C GLU A 3 3.55 7.09 14.25
N LEU A 4 3.54 5.78 13.96
CA LEU A 4 3.87 5.26 12.64
C LEU A 4 2.68 5.41 11.68
N ALA A 5 1.47 5.15 12.15
CA ALA A 5 0.24 5.39 11.41
C ALA A 5 0.11 6.88 11.02
N GLU A 6 0.44 7.79 11.94
CA GLU A 6 0.46 9.22 11.68
C GLU A 6 1.51 9.62 10.63
N LYS A 7 2.72 9.07 10.72
CA LYS A 7 3.75 9.28 9.69
C LYS A 7 3.33 8.77 8.30
N ILE A 8 2.60 7.65 8.25
CA ILE A 8 2.04 7.11 7.00
C ILE A 8 0.96 8.05 6.46
N ARG A 9 0.06 8.56 7.32
CA ARG A 9 -0.96 9.54 6.94
C ARG A 9 -0.35 10.80 6.33
N VAL A 10 0.61 11.43 7.01
CA VAL A 10 1.27 12.65 6.51
C VAL A 10 2.04 12.39 5.21
N ALA A 11 2.64 11.20 5.06
CA ALA A 11 3.34 10.85 3.83
C ALA A 11 2.38 10.56 2.67
N SER A 12 1.19 10.00 2.94
CA SER A 12 0.20 9.68 1.91
C SER A 12 -0.48 10.92 1.34
N GLU A 13 -0.55 12.02 2.10
CA GLU A 13 -1.05 13.33 1.60
C GLU A 13 -0.24 13.88 0.41
N GLN A 14 1.02 13.43 0.26
CA GLN A 14 1.88 13.81 -0.86
C GLN A 14 1.75 12.88 -2.08
N LEU A 15 0.90 11.85 -2.00
CA LEU A 15 0.62 10.91 -3.08
C LEU A 15 -0.78 11.09 -3.63
N ASP A 16 -0.96 10.66 -4.88
CA ASP A 16 -2.29 10.35 -5.38
C ASP A 16 -2.97 9.26 -4.49
N PRO A 17 -4.23 9.45 -4.07
CA PRO A 17 -4.93 8.51 -3.19
C PRO A 17 -5.04 7.08 -3.75
N ALA A 18 -5.23 6.92 -5.07
CA ALA A 18 -5.29 5.61 -5.67
C ALA A 18 -3.93 4.91 -5.61
N ARG A 19 -2.85 5.67 -5.76
CA ARG A 19 -1.49 5.15 -5.62
C ARG A 19 -1.16 4.69 -4.20
N PHE A 20 -1.58 5.46 -3.19
CA PHE A 20 -1.44 5.04 -1.81
C PHE A 20 -2.24 3.76 -1.53
N LEU A 21 -3.47 3.67 -2.03
CA LEU A 21 -4.32 2.49 -1.88
C LEU A 21 -3.68 1.23 -2.49
N GLU A 22 -3.06 1.33 -3.67
CA GLU A 22 -2.33 0.22 -4.30
C GLU A 22 -1.19 -0.31 -3.40
N LEU A 23 -0.39 0.60 -2.84
CA LEU A 23 0.70 0.24 -1.93
C LEU A 23 0.18 -0.43 -0.66
N LEU A 24 -0.86 0.15 -0.05
CA LEU A 24 -1.46 -0.38 1.17
C LEU A 24 -2.05 -1.78 0.96
N ARG A 25 -2.77 -2.00 -0.15
CA ARG A 25 -3.28 -3.32 -0.54
C ARG A 25 -2.17 -4.34 -0.72
N TRP A 26 -1.08 -3.96 -1.39
CA TRP A 26 0.07 -4.85 -1.57
C TRP A 26 0.67 -5.29 -0.22
N HIS A 27 0.92 -4.35 0.68
CA HIS A 27 1.47 -4.63 2.01
C HIS A 27 0.56 -5.56 2.83
N ARG A 28 -0.76 -5.38 2.74
CA ARG A 28 -1.72 -6.28 3.39
C ARG A 28 -1.70 -7.69 2.82
N VAL A 29 -1.67 -7.83 1.49
CA VAL A 29 -1.58 -9.14 0.81
C VAL A 29 -0.29 -9.87 1.20
N VAL A 30 0.84 -9.16 1.24
CA VAL A 30 2.13 -9.74 1.66
C VAL A 30 2.13 -10.12 3.14
N ALA A 31 1.39 -9.39 3.98
CA ALA A 31 1.18 -9.74 5.39
C ALA A 31 0.15 -10.88 5.60
N GLY A 32 -0.46 -11.41 4.53
CA GLY A 32 -1.49 -12.45 4.62
C GLY A 32 -2.82 -11.97 5.19
N LEU A 33 -3.06 -10.65 5.19
CA LEU A 33 -4.30 -10.06 5.71
C LEU A 33 -5.44 -10.18 4.68
N PRO A 34 -6.69 -10.35 5.15
CA PRO A 34 -7.84 -10.42 4.26
C PRO A 34 -8.09 -9.08 3.54
N GLU A 35 -8.71 -9.18 2.36
CA GLU A 35 -9.18 -8.02 1.61
C GLU A 35 -10.29 -7.31 2.41
N LEU A 36 -10.23 -5.99 2.44
CA LEU A 36 -11.23 -5.14 3.11
C LEU A 36 -12.23 -4.57 2.11
N ASP A 37 -13.40 -4.22 2.62
CA ASP A 37 -14.35 -3.39 1.88
C ASP A 37 -13.90 -1.92 1.94
N TRP A 38 -13.20 -1.50 0.89
CA TRP A 38 -12.63 -0.16 0.77
C TRP A 38 -13.66 0.97 0.62
N SER A 39 -14.93 0.64 0.47
CA SER A 39 -16.01 1.63 0.46
C SER A 39 -16.40 2.11 1.86
N GLN A 40 -15.96 1.42 2.91
CA GLN A 40 -16.37 1.75 4.28
C GLN A 40 -15.59 2.94 4.86
N PRO A 41 -16.26 3.84 5.59
CA PRO A 41 -15.59 4.91 6.32
C PRO A 41 -14.57 4.34 7.31
N GLY A 42 -13.39 4.96 7.38
CA GLY A 42 -12.32 4.55 8.32
C GLY A 42 -11.55 3.29 7.92
N VAL A 43 -11.88 2.64 6.80
CA VAL A 43 -11.19 1.42 6.32
C VAL A 43 -9.69 1.63 6.15
N TYR A 44 -9.25 2.81 5.71
CA TYR A 44 -7.83 3.13 5.54
C TYR A 44 -7.05 3.12 6.85
N LYS A 45 -7.64 3.68 7.92
CA LYS A 45 -7.01 3.68 9.24
C LYS A 45 -6.88 2.25 9.75
N ARG A 46 -7.99 1.50 9.72
CA ARG A 46 -8.00 0.08 10.08
C ARG A 46 -6.99 -0.73 9.28
N ALA A 47 -6.91 -0.48 7.98
CA ALA A 47 -6.02 -1.18 7.07
C ALA A 47 -4.53 -1.01 7.45
N VAL A 48 -4.15 0.17 7.93
CA VAL A 48 -2.81 0.50 8.44
C VAL A 48 -2.61 -0.08 9.84
N ASP A 49 -3.60 0.02 10.72
CA ASP A 49 -3.52 -0.46 12.12
C ASP A 49 -3.35 -2.00 12.20
N GLU A 50 -3.91 -2.74 11.25
CA GLU A 50 -3.78 -4.20 11.16
C GLU A 50 -2.40 -4.66 10.64
N LEU A 51 -1.55 -3.75 10.13
CA LEU A 51 -0.20 -4.13 9.71
C LEU A 51 0.70 -4.36 10.93
N THR A 52 1.57 -5.36 10.83
CA THR A 52 2.70 -5.51 11.77
C THR A 52 3.60 -4.27 11.71
N PRO A 53 4.29 -3.88 12.80
CA PRO A 53 5.20 -2.73 12.81
C PRO A 53 6.23 -2.73 11.67
N GLU A 54 6.78 -3.90 11.33
CA GLU A 54 7.77 -4.08 10.26
C GLU A 54 7.17 -3.72 8.90
N ARG A 55 5.98 -4.24 8.59
CA ARG A 55 5.26 -3.94 7.34
C ARG A 55 4.78 -2.49 7.27
N ALA A 56 4.33 -1.92 8.38
CA ALA A 56 3.98 -0.50 8.44
C ALA A 56 5.22 0.39 8.17
N ALA A 57 6.40 0.01 8.68
CA ALA A 57 7.64 0.73 8.42
C ALA A 57 8.08 0.60 6.94
N GLU A 58 7.92 -0.57 6.32
CA GLU A 58 8.16 -0.75 4.90
C GLU A 58 7.18 0.04 4.02
N LEU A 59 5.89 0.05 4.37
CA LEU A 59 4.88 0.88 3.72
C LEU A 59 5.28 2.35 3.77
N LEU A 60 5.70 2.86 4.93
CA LEU A 60 6.16 4.24 5.05
C LEU A 60 7.35 4.55 4.13
N ARG A 61 8.30 3.62 3.99
CA ARG A 61 9.45 3.76 3.07
C ARG A 61 8.99 3.81 1.62
N ASP A 62 8.11 2.92 1.22
CA ASP A 62 7.56 2.85 -0.14
C ASP A 62 6.74 4.09 -0.50
N VAL A 63 5.91 4.58 0.43
CA VAL A 63 5.13 5.81 0.27
C VAL A 63 6.07 7.00 0.08
N ARG A 64 7.06 7.17 0.96
CA ARG A 64 8.04 8.26 0.84
C ARG A 64 8.86 8.19 -0.45
N ARG A 65 9.25 6.99 -0.87
CA ARG A 65 9.97 6.78 -2.14
C ARG A 65 9.10 7.20 -3.33
N THR A 66 7.84 6.79 -3.33
CA THR A 66 6.88 7.10 -4.39
C THR A 66 6.53 8.58 -4.44
N ALA A 67 6.43 9.25 -3.28
CA ALA A 67 6.22 10.70 -3.20
C ALA A 67 7.36 11.48 -3.87
N ARG A 68 8.60 11.02 -3.67
CA ARG A 68 9.81 11.67 -4.19
C ARG A 68 10.05 11.42 -5.67
N ASP A 69 9.70 10.23 -6.17
CA ASP A 69 9.81 9.88 -7.58
C ASP A 69 8.49 9.28 -8.11
N PRO A 70 7.51 10.14 -8.43
CA PRO A 70 6.22 9.69 -8.95
C PRO A 70 6.32 9.11 -10.37
N ARG A 71 7.42 9.34 -11.11
CA ARG A 71 7.60 8.87 -12.49
C ARG A 71 8.30 7.51 -12.58
N GLY A 72 9.20 7.21 -11.63
CA GLY A 72 9.97 5.95 -11.61
C GLY A 72 9.15 4.70 -11.30
N HIS A 73 7.94 4.85 -10.76
CA HIS A 73 7.11 3.72 -10.36
C HIS A 73 6.14 3.26 -11.48
N ARG A 74 6.32 3.71 -12.73
CA ARG A 74 5.48 3.33 -13.87
C ARG A 74 5.83 1.98 -14.51
N HIS A 75 6.95 1.35 -14.12
CA HIS A 75 7.31 0.02 -14.61
C HIS A 75 7.65 -0.89 -13.44
N GLY A 76 7.15 -2.14 -13.51
CA GLY A 76 7.26 -3.20 -12.51
C GLY A 76 8.69 -3.72 -12.30
N ALA A 77 9.66 -2.84 -12.05
CA ALA A 77 11.05 -3.20 -11.79
C ALA A 77 11.24 -3.93 -10.44
N ASP A 78 10.29 -3.80 -9.51
CA ASP A 78 10.39 -4.42 -8.16
C ASP A 78 9.68 -5.78 -8.06
N GLY A 79 9.19 -6.36 -9.17
CA GLY A 79 8.44 -7.63 -9.13
C GLY A 79 7.11 -7.56 -8.36
N LYS A 80 6.64 -6.35 -8.01
CA LYS A 80 5.37 -6.13 -7.30
C LYS A 80 4.20 -6.39 -8.27
N PRO A 81 3.19 -7.22 -7.88
CA PRO A 81 2.03 -7.50 -8.72
C PRO A 81 1.31 -6.21 -9.09
N GLN A 82 1.03 -6.03 -10.38
CA GLN A 82 0.21 -4.92 -10.85
C GLN A 82 -1.24 -5.17 -10.45
N PHE A 83 -1.77 -4.35 -9.54
CA PHE A 83 -3.20 -4.33 -9.22
C PHE A 83 -3.92 -3.48 -10.26
N ARG A 84 -4.43 -4.09 -11.32
CA ARG A 84 -5.37 -3.44 -12.25
C ARG A 84 -6.76 -3.97 -11.96
N GLN A 85 -7.72 -3.06 -11.74
CA GLN A 85 -9.16 -3.38 -11.61
C GLN A 85 -9.52 -4.35 -10.47
N GLY A 86 -8.93 -4.20 -9.29
CA GLY A 86 -9.38 -4.93 -8.09
C GLY A 86 -9.08 -6.43 -8.10
N ARG A 87 -8.16 -6.90 -8.95
CA ARG A 87 -7.66 -8.28 -8.91
C ARG A 87 -6.14 -8.30 -8.87
N THR A 88 -5.60 -9.09 -7.95
CA THR A 88 -4.17 -9.42 -7.90
C THR A 88 -3.83 -10.22 -9.16
N LEU A 89 -3.01 -9.67 -10.06
CA LEU A 89 -2.46 -10.43 -11.20
C LEU A 89 -1.42 -11.44 -10.70
N ARG A 90 -1.87 -12.49 -10.02
CA ARG A 90 -1.05 -13.66 -9.70
C ARG A 90 -1.74 -14.90 -10.24
N ASN A 91 -1.64 -15.09 -11.56
CA ASN A 91 -1.71 -16.42 -12.19
C ASN A 91 -1.32 -16.35 -13.67
N ARG A 92 -0.03 -16.57 -13.96
CA ARG A 92 0.45 -17.32 -15.14
C ARG A 92 1.97 -17.45 -15.09
N PHE A 93 2.42 -18.48 -14.38
CA PHE A 93 3.61 -19.23 -14.77
C PHE A 93 3.29 -20.70 -14.46
N ASN A 94 2.76 -21.37 -15.48
CA ASN A 94 2.94 -22.80 -15.70
C ASN A 94 3.35 -22.93 -17.17
#